data_AF-A0A8H7YHN4-F1
#
_entry.id   AF-A0A8H7YHN4-F1
#
_cell.length_a   1.000
_cell.length_b   1.000
_cell.length_c   1.000
_cell.angle_alpha   90.00
_cell.angle_beta   90.00
_cell.angle_gamma   90.00
#
_symmetry.space_group_name_H-M   'P 1'
#
loop_
_entity.id
_entity.type
_entity.pdbx_description
1 polymer ?
#
loop_
_entity_poly.entity_id
_entity_poly.type
_entity_poly.pdbx_seq_one_letter_code
_entity_poly.pdbx_strand_id
1 'polypeptide(L)'
;MNWLSGQLHGIGYGGLWRPERYSDDSNALESIKVKGKLNIIAAYEFVESRIEGLHAVGDSFTVVDLYLLVFYRWGIAIELEMEKDFPKYTALIANLVKRDSVVKTLEEVKLTPLFAPKV
;
A
#
# COMPACT_ATOMS: atom_id res chain seq x y z
N MET A 1 -11.78 -7.21 -0.66
CA MET A 1 -11.12 -6.82 0.62
C MET A 1 -10.34 -7.96 1.28
N ASN A 2 -10.91 -9.18 1.40
CA ASN A 2 -10.25 -10.31 2.10
C ASN A 2 -8.78 -10.54 1.70
N TRP A 3 -8.48 -10.51 0.40
CA TRP A 3 -7.11 -10.70 -0.09
C TRP A 3 -6.15 -9.59 0.40
N LEU A 4 -6.55 -8.32 0.32
CA LEU A 4 -5.71 -7.20 0.81
C LEU A 4 -5.49 -7.27 2.33
N SER A 5 -6.54 -7.56 3.11
CA SER A 5 -6.43 -7.64 4.57
C SER A 5 -5.60 -8.84 5.03
N GLY A 6 -5.73 -10.00 4.36
CA GLY A 6 -5.02 -11.21 4.75
C GLY A 6 -3.60 -11.29 4.18
N GLN A 7 -3.46 -11.15 2.86
CA GLN A 7 -2.20 -11.38 2.15
C GLN A 7 -1.27 -10.17 2.26
N LEU A 8 -1.72 -8.99 1.82
CA LEU A 8 -0.84 -7.82 1.83
C LEU A 8 -0.62 -7.26 3.24
N HIS A 9 -1.71 -6.99 3.97
CA HIS A 9 -1.63 -6.43 5.31
C HIS A 9 -1.14 -7.45 6.34
N GLY A 10 -1.83 -8.58 6.46
CA GLY A 10 -1.53 -9.60 7.46
C GLY A 10 -0.17 -10.25 7.25
N ILE A 11 0.02 -10.90 6.10
CA ILE A 11 1.24 -11.68 5.81
C ILE A 11 2.41 -10.76 5.42
N GLY A 12 2.23 -9.85 4.46
CA GLY A 12 3.29 -8.95 3.98
C GLY A 12 3.77 -7.99 5.05
N TYR A 13 2.94 -6.99 5.38
CA TYR A 13 3.30 -5.96 6.36
C TYR A 13 3.44 -6.51 7.78
N GLY A 14 2.65 -7.51 8.17
CA GLY A 14 2.84 -8.19 9.45
C GLY A 14 4.19 -8.88 9.55
N GLY A 15 4.64 -9.59 8.51
CA GLY A 15 5.97 -10.21 8.50
C GLY A 15 7.11 -9.19 8.57
N LEU A 16 6.96 -8.06 7.87
CA LEU A 16 7.98 -7.00 7.84
C LEU A 16 8.10 -6.23 9.16
N TRP A 17 6.97 -5.82 9.75
CA TRP A 17 6.98 -4.91 10.92
C TRP A 17 6.74 -5.60 12.26
N ARG A 18 6.18 -6.81 12.26
CA ARG A 18 5.85 -7.58 13.47
C ARG A 18 6.25 -9.05 13.32
N PRO A 19 7.50 -9.37 12.92
CA PRO A 19 7.96 -10.75 12.72
C PRO A 19 7.80 -11.63 13.97
N GLU A 20 7.82 -11.04 15.17
CA GLU A 20 7.59 -11.71 16.45
C GLU A 20 6.19 -12.35 16.57
N ARG A 21 5.23 -11.98 15.73
CA ARG A 21 3.93 -12.69 15.66
C ARG A 21 4.04 -14.07 15.04
N TYR A 22 5.15 -14.39 14.38
CA TYR A 22 5.36 -15.61 13.61
C TYR A 22 6.38 -16.56 14.25
N SER A 23 7.24 -16.07 15.13
CA SER A 23 8.22 -16.88 15.85
C SER A 23 8.75 -16.13 17.07
N ASP A 24 8.99 -16.86 18.17
CA ASP A 24 9.73 -16.36 19.35
C ASP A 24 11.26 -16.55 19.20
N ASP A 25 11.72 -17.27 18.18
CA ASP A 25 13.16 -17.46 17.91
C ASP A 25 13.74 -16.21 17.25
N SER A 26 14.63 -15.52 17.98
CA SER A 26 15.32 -14.32 17.50
C SER A 26 16.12 -14.54 16.22
N ASN A 27 16.59 -15.77 15.97
CA ASN A 27 17.35 -16.10 14.76
C ASN A 27 16.47 -16.16 13.50
N ALA A 28 15.15 -16.38 13.67
CA ALA A 28 14.21 -16.45 12.56
C ALA A 28 13.70 -15.05 12.13
N LEU A 29 13.70 -14.06 13.03
CA LEU A 29 13.01 -12.78 12.84
C LEU A 29 13.47 -12.03 11.58
N GLU A 30 14.77 -11.99 11.32
CA GLU A 30 15.28 -11.26 10.14
C GLU A 30 14.85 -11.92 8.83
N SER A 31 14.90 -13.25 8.75
CA SER A 31 14.41 -13.98 7.58
C SER A 31 12.91 -13.77 7.33
N ILE A 32 12.11 -13.65 8.41
CA ILE A 32 10.68 -13.35 8.34
C ILE A 32 10.45 -11.94 7.79
N LYS A 33 11.23 -10.95 8.24
CA LYS A 33 11.15 -9.58 7.70
C LYS A 33 11.46 -9.53 6.21
N VAL A 34 12.55 -10.18 5.79
CA VAL A 34 12.95 -10.28 4.38
C VAL A 34 11.82 -10.92 3.56
N LYS A 35 11.28 -12.05 4.04
CA LYS A 35 10.16 -12.71 3.35
C LYS A 35 8.90 -11.84 3.32
N GLY A 36 8.61 -11.09 4.39
CA GLY A 36 7.54 -10.10 4.45
C GLY A 36 7.69 -9.03 3.36
N LYS A 37 8.87 -8.43 3.21
CA LYS A 37 9.16 -7.44 2.15
C LYS A 37 8.98 -8.03 0.75
N LEU A 38 9.45 -9.25 0.49
CA LEU A 38 9.24 -9.93 -0.78
C LEU A 38 7.76 -10.18 -1.07
N ASN A 39 6.97 -10.56 -0.07
CA ASN A 39 5.53 -10.75 -0.22
C ASN A 39 4.80 -9.43 -0.49
N ILE A 40 5.24 -8.31 0.09
CA ILE A 40 4.71 -6.96 -0.20
C ILE A 40 4.96 -6.61 -1.66
N ILE A 41 6.19 -6.78 -2.15
CA ILE A 41 6.55 -6.46 -3.55
C ILE A 41 5.68 -7.28 -4.51
N ALA A 42 5.59 -8.60 -4.32
CA ALA A 42 4.74 -9.46 -5.15
C ALA A 42 3.25 -9.06 -5.09
N ALA A 43 2.77 -8.62 -3.92
CA ALA A 43 1.40 -8.13 -3.80
C ALA A 43 1.18 -6.80 -4.55
N TYR A 44 2.20 -5.94 -4.62
CA TYR A 44 2.13 -4.66 -5.34
C TYR A 44 2.16 -4.88 -6.84
N GLU A 45 3.01 -5.79 -7.32
CA GLU A 45 3.01 -6.26 -8.70
C GLU A 45 1.65 -6.86 -9.10
N PHE A 46 1.04 -7.65 -8.21
CA PHE A 46 -0.30 -8.17 -8.44
C PHE A 46 -1.33 -7.04 -8.54
N VAL A 47 -1.33 -6.07 -7.61
CA VAL A 47 -2.25 -4.92 -7.68
C VAL A 47 -2.06 -4.13 -8.97
N GLU A 48 -0.81 -3.79 -9.33
CA GLU A 48 -0.46 -3.09 -10.57
C GLU A 48 -0.98 -3.83 -11.81
N SER A 49 -0.86 -5.16 -11.84
CA SER A 49 -1.36 -5.98 -12.96
C SER A 49 -2.89 -5.96 -13.10
N ARG A 50 -3.63 -5.65 -12.03
CA ARG A 50 -5.09 -5.73 -11.97
C ARG A 50 -5.81 -4.40 -12.15
N ILE A 51 -5.09 -3.28 -12.06
CA ILE A 51 -5.67 -1.95 -12.28
C ILE A 51 -5.82 -1.73 -13.79
N GLU A 52 -7.06 -1.53 -14.21
CA GLU A 52 -7.42 -1.30 -15.62
C GLU A 52 -8.07 0.07 -15.84
N GLY A 53 -8.58 0.72 -14.78
CA GLY A 53 -9.36 1.94 -14.89
C GLY A 53 -9.11 2.94 -13.77
N LEU A 54 -10.07 3.84 -13.60
CA LEU A 54 -10.01 4.95 -12.64
C LEU A 54 -10.14 4.50 -11.17
N HIS A 55 -10.78 3.36 -10.96
CA HIS A 55 -11.06 2.76 -9.65
C HIS A 55 -10.42 1.38 -9.55
N ALA A 56 -10.14 0.95 -8.33
CA ALA A 56 -9.44 -0.30 -8.06
C ALA A 56 -10.26 -1.54 -8.45
N VAL A 57 -11.60 -1.43 -8.39
CA VAL A 57 -12.52 -2.54 -8.67
C VAL A 57 -13.71 -2.01 -9.46
N GLY A 58 -13.86 -2.51 -10.69
CA GLY A 58 -14.93 -2.08 -11.60
C GLY A 58 -14.90 -0.57 -11.86
N ASP A 59 -16.07 0.00 -12.07
CA ASP A 59 -16.22 1.40 -12.51
C ASP A 59 -16.68 2.34 -11.39
N SER A 60 -16.43 2.02 -10.12
CA SER A 60 -16.92 2.81 -8.99
C SER A 60 -15.94 2.92 -7.84
N PHE A 61 -15.97 4.06 -7.15
CA PHE A 61 -15.23 4.27 -5.92
C PHE A 61 -15.71 3.33 -4.82
N THR A 62 -14.78 2.61 -4.19
CA THR A 62 -15.06 1.70 -3.09
C THR A 62 -14.06 1.87 -1.94
N VAL A 63 -14.28 1.13 -0.86
CA VAL A 63 -13.31 1.03 0.24
C VAL A 63 -11.97 0.43 -0.20
N VAL A 64 -11.91 -0.29 -1.33
CA VAL A 64 -10.66 -0.86 -1.85
C VAL A 64 -9.70 0.27 -2.25
N ASP A 65 -10.18 1.32 -2.91
CA ASP A 65 -9.37 2.48 -3.29
C ASP A 65 -8.73 3.15 -2.06
N LEU A 66 -9.53 3.33 -1.00
CA LEU A 66 -9.05 3.90 0.25
C LEU A 66 -8.03 2.99 0.95
N TYR A 67 -8.20 1.68 0.90
CA TYR A 67 -7.25 0.77 1.53
C TYR A 67 -5.92 0.75 0.76
N LEU A 68 -5.99 0.80 -0.56
CA LEU A 68 -4.83 0.96 -1.42
C LEU A 68 -4.10 2.29 -1.15
N LEU A 69 -4.77 3.39 -0.81
CA LEU A 69 -4.07 4.61 -0.36
C LEU A 69 -3.18 4.39 0.87
N VAL A 70 -3.65 3.62 1.84
CA VAL A 70 -2.86 3.29 3.04
C VAL A 70 -1.60 2.52 2.63
N PHE A 71 -1.76 1.48 1.81
CA PHE A 71 -0.63 0.68 1.34
C PHE A 71 0.33 1.49 0.47
N TYR A 72 -0.16 2.34 -0.43
CA TYR A 72 0.71 3.19 -1.26
C TYR A 72 1.66 4.03 -0.39
N ARG A 73 1.14 4.66 0.67
CA ARG A 73 1.95 5.39 1.65
C ARG A 73 2.94 4.49 2.39
N TRP A 74 2.53 3.29 2.76
CA TRP A 74 3.42 2.33 3.41
C TRP A 74 4.50 1.80 2.47
N GLY A 75 4.23 1.71 1.16
CA GLY A 75 5.21 1.37 0.13
C GLY A 75 6.34 2.39 0.10
N ILE A 76 5.97 3.68 0.09
CA ILE A 76 6.94 4.80 0.22
C ILE A 76 7.71 4.67 1.54
N ALA A 77 7.03 4.39 2.66
CA ALA A 77 7.67 4.30 3.97
C ALA A 77 8.68 3.15 4.11
N ILE A 78 8.61 2.12 3.26
CA ILE A 78 9.58 1.02 3.20
C ILE A 78 10.54 1.14 2.00
N GLU A 79 10.61 2.34 1.42
CA GLU A 79 11.53 2.74 0.36
C GLU A 79 11.31 1.99 -0.96
N LEU A 80 10.05 1.71 -1.31
CA LEU A 80 9.72 1.29 -2.68
C LEU A 80 9.61 2.51 -3.60
N GLU A 81 10.13 2.37 -4.82
CA GLU A 81 10.06 3.37 -5.89
C GLU A 81 8.66 3.36 -6.53
N MET A 82 7.64 3.75 -5.76
CA MET A 82 6.23 3.55 -6.11
C MET A 82 5.84 4.15 -7.47
N GLU A 83 6.26 5.38 -7.75
CA GLU A 83 5.94 6.08 -9.00
C GLU A 83 6.61 5.45 -10.23
N LYS A 84 7.79 4.84 -10.03
CA LYS A 84 8.58 4.23 -11.10
C LYS A 84 8.10 2.80 -11.39
N ASP A 85 7.89 2.01 -10.35
CA ASP A 85 7.69 0.57 -10.47
C ASP A 85 6.19 0.20 -10.56
N PHE A 86 5.27 1.06 -10.09
CA PHE A 86 3.82 0.80 -10.07
C PHE A 86 2.98 1.97 -10.65
N PRO A 87 3.17 2.34 -11.92
CA PRO A 87 2.58 3.55 -12.51
C PRO A 87 1.05 3.54 -12.56
N LYS A 88 0.37 2.41 -12.78
CA LYS A 88 -1.10 2.35 -12.77
C LYS A 88 -1.63 2.55 -11.36
N TYR A 89 -0.97 1.95 -10.37
CA TYR A 89 -1.29 2.16 -8.97
C TYR A 89 -1.06 3.62 -8.56
N THR A 90 0.04 4.22 -8.97
CA THR A 90 0.29 5.66 -8.79
C THR A 90 -0.81 6.52 -9.40
N ALA A 91 -1.23 6.23 -10.64
CA ALA A 91 -2.32 6.97 -11.29
C ALA A 91 -3.65 6.86 -10.52
N LEU A 92 -3.98 5.68 -10.03
CA LEU A 92 -5.15 5.45 -9.18
C LEU A 92 -5.11 6.32 -7.92
N ILE A 93 -3.96 6.35 -7.23
CA ILE A 93 -3.79 7.14 -6.00
C ILE A 93 -3.76 8.63 -6.29
N ALA A 94 -3.11 9.07 -7.37
CA ALA A 94 -3.10 10.46 -7.81
C ALA A 94 -4.50 10.98 -8.15
N ASN A 95 -5.39 10.12 -8.66
CA ASN A 95 -6.79 10.46 -8.83
C ASN A 95 -7.54 10.52 -7.49
N LEU A 96 -7.36 9.49 -6.64
CA LEU A 96 -8.08 9.36 -5.37
C LEU A 96 -7.82 10.54 -4.41
N VAL A 97 -6.57 11.02 -4.33
CA VAL A 97 -6.19 12.12 -3.42
C VAL A 97 -6.75 13.48 -3.81
N LYS A 98 -7.43 13.59 -4.97
CA LYS A 98 -8.16 14.81 -5.38
C LYS A 98 -9.58 14.87 -4.81
N ARG A 99 -10.08 13.77 -4.24
CA ARG A 99 -11.44 13.69 -3.70
C ARG A 99 -11.55 14.48 -2.39
N ASP A 100 -12.51 15.39 -2.29
CA ASP A 100 -12.71 16.26 -1.11
C ASP A 100 -12.69 15.53 0.23
N SER A 101 -13.37 14.38 0.33
CA SER A 101 -13.39 13.60 1.57
C SER A 101 -12.01 13.06 1.94
N VAL A 102 -11.21 12.66 0.94
CA VAL A 102 -9.85 12.17 1.16
C VAL A 102 -8.94 13.31 1.56
N VAL A 103 -9.02 14.46 0.89
CA VAL A 103 -8.25 15.67 1.22
C VAL A 103 -8.51 16.08 2.68
N LYS A 104 -9.79 16.26 3.05
CA LYS A 104 -10.18 16.64 4.42
C LYS A 104 -9.66 15.66 5.47
N THR A 105 -9.77 14.35 5.22
CA THR A 105 -9.25 13.33 6.14
C THR A 105 -7.73 13.42 6.25
N LEU A 106 -6.99 13.55 5.15
CA LEU A 106 -5.53 13.64 5.18
C LEU A 106 -5.04 14.89 5.93
N GLU A 107 -5.73 16.02 5.78
CA GLU A 107 -5.48 17.24 6.55
C GLU A 107 -5.75 17.03 8.05
N GLU A 108 -6.90 16.43 8.40
CA GLU A 108 -7.29 16.15 9.79
C GLU A 108 -6.29 15.24 10.49
N VAL A 109 -5.84 14.17 9.82
CA VAL A 109 -4.84 13.24 10.36
C VAL A 109 -3.38 13.72 10.15
N LYS A 110 -3.19 14.94 9.64
CA LYS A 110 -1.89 15.62 9.46
C LYS A 110 -0.89 14.81 8.64
N LEU A 111 -1.37 14.10 7.61
CA LEU A 111 -0.52 13.37 6.69
C LEU A 111 -0.04 14.28 5.56
N THR A 112 1.25 14.25 5.25
CA THR A 112 1.83 14.99 4.13
C THR A 112 1.08 14.67 2.83
N PRO A 113 0.70 15.68 2.03
CA PRO A 113 0.07 15.45 0.74
C PRO A 113 0.96 14.58 -0.16
N LEU A 114 0.35 13.60 -0.83
CA LEU A 114 1.04 12.87 -1.91
C LEU A 114 1.07 13.75 -3.16
N PHE A 115 2.16 13.70 -3.91
CA PHE A 115 2.34 14.40 -5.19
C PHE A 115 2.22 15.93 -5.10
N ALA A 116 2.51 16.53 -3.93
CA ALA A 116 2.66 17.97 -3.83
C ALA A 116 3.71 18.45 -4.86
N PRO A 117 3.49 19.62 -5.51
CA PRO A 117 4.49 20.18 -6.41
C PRO A 117 5.84 20.27 -5.68
N LYS A 118 6.90 19.70 -6.28
CA LYS A 118 8.26 19.90 -5.78
C LYS A 118 8.60 21.38 -6.02
N VAL A 119 8.76 22.13 -4.93
CA VAL A 119 9.21 23.53 -4.93
C VAL A 119 10.67 23.59 -5.33
#